data_AF-A0A2V9HER0-F1
#
_entry.id   AF-A0A2V9HER0-F1
#
_cell.length_a   1.000
_cell.length_b   1.000
_cell.length_c   1.000
_cell.angle_alpha   90.00
_cell.angle_beta   90.00
_cell.angle_gamma   90.00
#
_symmetry.space_group_name_H-M   'P 1'
#
loop_
_entity.id
_entity.type
_entity.pdbx_description
1 polymer ?
#
loop_
_entity_poly.entity_id
_entity_poly.type
_entity_poly.pdbx_seq_one_letter_code
_entity_poly.pdbx_strand_id
1 'polypeptide(L)'
;MRHQFVLDERTNKLLEELASYRDGNRSVIVREAIQLYADMEERLDKIEADPAFQKMMAESDKAIREGRVTPHSEVVRMSRARSKKRK
;
A
#
# COMPACT_ATOMS: atom_id res chain seq x y z
N MET A 1 22.55 -19.21 -2.09
CA MET A 1 22.75 -18.96 -3.53
C MET A 1 23.06 -17.49 -3.75
N ARG A 2 24.01 -17.16 -4.64
CA ARG A 2 24.34 -15.78 -4.98
C ARG A 2 23.62 -15.42 -6.27
N HIS A 3 22.72 -14.45 -6.23
CA HIS A 3 21.99 -13.96 -7.39
C HIS A 3 22.63 -12.66 -7.89
N GLN A 4 22.68 -12.50 -9.21
CA GLN A 4 23.17 -11.29 -9.86
C GLN A 4 21.98 -10.56 -10.48
N PHE A 5 21.90 -9.25 -10.23
CA PHE A 5 20.82 -8.39 -10.70
C PHE A 5 21.41 -7.26 -11.53
N VAL A 6 20.71 -6.90 -12.60
CA VAL A 6 20.99 -5.69 -13.38
C VAL A 6 19.98 -4.64 -12.94
N LEU A 7 20.47 -3.47 -12.57
CA LEU A 7 19.66 -2.33 -12.16
C LEU A 7 19.78 -1.23 -13.20
N ASP A 8 18.72 -0.46 -13.39
CA ASP A 8 18.80 0.77 -14.16
C ASP A 8 19.70 1.80 -13.43
N GLU A 9 20.16 2.82 -14.18
CA GLU A 9 21.10 3.82 -13.66
C GLU A 9 20.56 4.58 -12.45
N ARG A 10 19.26 4.91 -12.46
CA ARG A 10 18.62 5.65 -11.36
C ARG A 10 18.59 4.80 -10.10
N THR A 11 18.22 3.53 -10.22
CA THR A 11 18.12 2.58 -9.11
C THR A 11 19.50 2.25 -8.57
N ASN A 12 20.52 2.13 -9.43
CA ASN A 12 21.89 1.91 -8.98
C ASN A 12 22.45 3.12 -8.20
N LYS A 13 22.17 4.35 -8.66
CA LYS A 13 22.57 5.57 -7.93
C LYS A 13 21.91 5.64 -6.55
N LEU A 14 20.62 5.35 -6.48
CA LEU A 14 19.90 5.29 -5.20
C LEU A 14 20.50 4.21 -4.28
N LEU A 15 20.83 3.04 -4.82
CA LEU A 15 21.45 1.96 -4.05
C LEU A 15 22.81 2.37 -3.50
N GLU A 16 23.61 3.12 -4.26
CA GLU A 16 24.89 3.67 -3.81
C GLU A 16 24.73 4.68 -2.68
N GLU A 17 23.78 5.61 -2.82
CA GLU A 17 23.45 6.60 -1.79
C GLU A 17 22.99 5.92 -0.49
N LEU A 18 22.08 4.95 -0.56
CA LEU A 18 21.60 4.22 0.60
C LEU A 18 22.69 3.35 1.24
N ALA A 19 23.53 2.72 0.43
CA ALA A 19 24.62 1.90 0.93
C ALA A 19 25.72 2.73 1.60
N SER A 20 25.88 4.01 1.23
CA SER A 20 26.88 4.90 1.84
C SER A 20 26.72 5.03 3.36
N TYR A 21 25.48 4.95 3.87
CA TYR A 21 25.17 4.95 5.29
C TYR A 21 25.40 3.61 5.99
N ARG A 22 25.80 2.57 5.24
CA ARG A 22 26.02 1.18 5.70
C ARG A 22 27.36 0.63 5.19
N ASP A 23 28.42 1.45 5.29
CA ASP A 23 29.79 1.09 4.86
C ASP A 23 29.90 0.65 3.39
N GLY A 24 29.02 1.16 2.52
CA GLY A 24 28.97 0.80 1.10
C GLY A 24 28.37 -0.57 0.81
N ASN A 25 27.76 -1.25 1.78
CA ASN A 25 27.22 -2.60 1.58
C ASN A 25 25.87 -2.63 0.85
N ARG A 26 25.93 -2.56 -0.48
CA ARG A 26 24.75 -2.62 -1.37
C ARG A 26 23.90 -3.88 -1.18
N SER A 27 24.54 -5.02 -0.87
CA SER A 27 23.80 -6.29 -0.70
C SER A 27 22.93 -6.30 0.56
N VAL A 28 23.32 -5.56 1.60
CA VAL A 28 22.49 -5.40 2.80
C VAL A 28 21.23 -4.61 2.47
N ILE A 29 21.38 -3.49 1.76
CA ILE A 29 20.24 -2.65 1.34
C ILE A 29 19.24 -3.45 0.50
N VAL A 30 19.74 -4.23 -0.48
CA VAL A 30 18.86 -5.07 -1.33
C VAL A 30 18.11 -6.11 -0.50
N ARG A 31 18.76 -6.75 0.49
CA ARG A 31 18.09 -7.72 1.37
C ARG A 31 17.03 -7.07 2.26
N GLU A 32 17.33 -5.91 2.84
CA GLU A 32 16.36 -5.16 3.66
C GLU A 32 15.16 -4.73 2.83
N ALA A 33 15.37 -4.27 1.59
CA ALA A 33 14.28 -3.92 0.69
C ALA A 33 13.39 -5.13 0.36
N ILE A 34 13.99 -6.28 0.01
CA ILE A 34 13.23 -7.51 -0.25
C ILE A 34 12.44 -7.94 0.98
N GLN A 35 13.04 -7.88 2.18
CA GLN A 35 12.35 -8.23 3.43
C GLN A 35 11.17 -7.29 3.67
N LEU A 36 11.35 -5.98 3.51
CA LEU A 36 10.27 -5.01 3.67
C LEU A 36 9.11 -5.30 2.71
N TYR A 37 9.42 -5.61 1.45
CA TYR A 37 8.39 -6.00 0.49
C TYR A 37 7.69 -7.30 0.91
N ALA A 38 8.42 -8.33 1.34
CA ALA A 38 7.82 -9.57 1.80
C ALA A 38 6.90 -9.36 3.03
N ASP A 39 7.32 -8.54 3.99
CA ASP A 39 6.53 -8.20 5.17
C ASP A 39 5.26 -7.41 4.79
N MET A 40 5.36 -6.53 3.78
CA MET A 40 4.21 -5.82 3.24
C MET A 40 3.22 -6.74 2.54
N GLU A 41 3.70 -7.64 1.68
CA GLU A 41 2.86 -8.64 0.99
C GLU A 41 2.18 -9.56 2.01
N GLU A 42 2.91 -10.08 3.00
CA GLU A 42 2.34 -10.93 4.06
C GLU A 42 1.25 -10.18 4.86
N ARG A 43 1.44 -8.88 5.08
CA ARG A 43 0.43 -8.05 5.75
C ARG A 43 -0.80 -7.83 4.87
N LEU A 44 -0.63 -7.65 3.57
CA LEU A 44 -1.74 -7.54 2.62
C LEU A 44 -2.51 -8.86 2.56
N ASP A 45 -1.81 -9.99 2.44
CA ASP A 45 -2.41 -11.33 2.48
C ASP A 45 -3.25 -11.54 3.74
N LYS A 46 -2.75 -11.09 4.91
CA LYS A 46 -3.51 -11.17 6.17
C LYS A 46 -4.77 -10.32 6.17
N ILE A 47 -4.72 -9.13 5.58
CA ILE A 47 -5.90 -8.26 5.43
C ILE A 47 -6.90 -8.89 4.47
N GLU A 48 -6.44 -9.43 3.35
CA GLU A 48 -7.29 -10.08 2.35
C GLU A 48 -7.88 -11.41 2.85
N ALA A 49 -7.18 -12.11 3.74
CA ALA A 49 -7.66 -13.31 4.40
C ALA A 49 -8.63 -13.03 5.58
N ASP A 50 -8.75 -11.79 6.05
CA ASP A 50 -9.66 -11.42 7.14
C ASP A 50 -11.13 -11.60 6.69
N PRO A 51 -11.92 -12.49 7.34
CA PRO A 51 -13.32 -12.69 7.00
C PRO A 51 -14.16 -11.41 7.07
N ALA A 52 -13.83 -10.48 7.98
CA ALA A 52 -14.53 -9.20 8.08
C ALA A 52 -14.26 -8.32 6.86
N PHE A 53 -13.01 -8.30 6.38
CA PHE A 53 -12.62 -7.58 5.17
C PHE A 53 -13.28 -8.17 3.93
N GLN A 54 -13.25 -9.51 3.78
CA GLN A 54 -13.90 -10.19 2.66
C GLN A 54 -15.41 -9.93 2.62
N LYS A 55 -16.07 -9.96 3.78
CA LYS A 55 -17.50 -9.63 3.89
C LYS A 55 -17.79 -8.19 3.49
N MET A 56 -16.98 -7.24 3.97
CA MET A 56 -17.10 -5.83 3.61
C MET A 56 -16.92 -5.61 2.10
N MET A 57 -15.96 -6.28 1.47
CA MET A 57 -15.74 -6.20 0.02
C MET A 57 -16.92 -6.78 -0.76
N ALA A 58 -17.44 -7.94 -0.36
CA ALA A 58 -18.62 -8.55 -0.99
C ALA A 58 -19.88 -7.68 -0.87
N GLU A 59 -20.07 -7.04 0.29
CA GLU A 59 -21.16 -6.08 0.51
C GLU A 59 -21.01 -4.83 -0.37
N SER A 60 -19.78 -4.32 -0.50
CA SER A 60 -19.47 -3.15 -1.34
C SER A 60 -19.72 -3.46 -2.81
N ASP A 61 -19.24 -4.60 -3.31
CA ASP A 61 -19.48 -5.06 -4.68
C ASP A 61 -20.97 -5.21 -4.98
N LYS A 62 -21.72 -5.77 -4.03
CA LYS A 62 -23.17 -5.89 -4.15
C LYS A 62 -23.83 -4.51 -4.23
N ALA A 63 -23.44 -3.56 -3.37
CA ALA A 63 -23.98 -2.20 -3.39
C ALA A 63 -23.67 -1.48 -4.71
N ILE A 64 -22.47 -1.67 -5.28
CA ILE A 64 -22.10 -1.14 -6.60
C ILE A 64 -22.99 -1.72 -7.69
N ARG A 65 -23.14 -3.05 -7.74
CA ARG A 65 -23.99 -3.73 -8.75
C ARG A 65 -25.45 -3.30 -8.65
N GLU A 66 -25.96 -3.09 -7.44
CA GLU A 66 -27.33 -2.65 -7.18
C GLU A 66 -27.51 -1.12 -7.34
N GLY A 67 -26.46 -0.38 -7.71
CA GLY A 67 -26.50 1.07 -7.87
C GLY A 67 -26.70 1.85 -6.57
N ARG A 68 -26.52 1.20 -5.41
CA ARG A 68 -26.61 1.82 -4.07
C ARG A 68 -25.30 2.52 -3.70
N VAL A 69 -24.78 3.34 -4.60
CA VAL A 69 -23.56 4.13 -4.41
C VAL A 69 -23.92 5.59 -4.26
N THR A 70 -23.35 6.25 -3.26
CA THR A 70 -23.54 7.69 -3.08
C THR A 70 -22.50 8.44 -3.92
N PRO A 71 -22.91 9.37 -4.80
CA PRO A 71 -21.97 10.19 -5.55
C PRO A 71 -21.04 10.98 -4.64
N HIS A 72 -19.78 11.12 -5.05
CA HIS A 72 -18.77 11.82 -4.25
C HIS A 72 -19.19 13.26 -3.90
N SER A 73 -19.81 13.97 -4.85
CA SER A 73 -20.33 15.33 -4.65
C SER A 73 -21.34 15.42 -3.51
N GLU A 74 -22.17 14.40 -3.34
CA GLU A 74 -23.15 14.32 -2.28
C GLU A 74 -22.52 14.00 -0.92
N VAL A 75 -21.52 13.10 -0.90
CA VAL A 75 -20.72 12.83 0.32
C VAL A 75 -20.03 14.10 0.82
N VAL A 76 -19.43 14.88 -0.08
CA VAL A 76 -18.78 16.17 0.27
C VAL A 76 -19.79 17.15 0.85
N ARG A 77 -20.99 17.25 0.25
CA ARG A 77 -22.08 18.10 0.76
C ARG A 77 -22.53 17.68 2.16
N MET A 78 -22.75 16.38 2.38
CA MET A 78 -23.16 15.83 3.68
C MET A 78 -22.10 16.04 4.76
N SER A 79 -20.82 15.85 4.42
CA SER A 79 -19.69 16.06 5.34
C SER A 79 -19.63 17.52 5.81
N ARG A 80 -19.72 18.48 4.87
CA ARG A 80 -19.73 19.92 5.19
C ARG A 80 -20.93 20.31 6.05
N ALA A 81 -22.11 19.76 5.79
CA ALA A 81 -23.31 20.00 6.58
C ALA A 81 -23.20 19.44 8.02
N ARG A 82 -22.58 18.27 8.20
CA ARG A 82 -22.31 17.69 9.53
C ARG A 82 -21.31 18.52 10.34
N SER A 83 -20.25 19.02 9.71
CA SER A 83 -19.26 19.86 10.38
C SER A 83 -19.84 21.20 10.85
N LYS A 84 -20.83 21.75 10.14
CA LYS A 84 -21.52 22.99 10.53
C LYS A 84 -22.49 22.82 11.70
N LYS A 85 -23.03 21.61 11.93
CA LYS A 85 -23.90 21.29 13.08
C LYS A 85 -23.14 20.99 14.38
N ARG A 86 -21.82 20.79 14.30
CA ARG A 86 -20.95 20.49 15.45
C ARG A 86 -20.25 21.73 16.03
N LYS A 87 -20.45 22.90 15.42
CA LYS A 87 -20.06 24.22 15.93
C LYS A 87 -21.31 24.92 16.43
#